data_AF-A0A2Z4UWT0-F1
#
_entry.id   AF-A0A2Z4UWT0-F1
#
_cell.length_a   1.000
_cell.length_b   1.000
_cell.length_c   1.000
_cell.angle_alpha   90.00
_cell.angle_beta   90.00
_cell.angle_gamma   90.00
#
_symmetry.space_group_name_H-M   'P 1'
#
loop_
_entity.id
_entity.type
_entity.pdbx_description
1 polymer ?
#
loop_
_entity_poly.entity_id
_entity_poly.type
_entity_poly.pdbx_seq_one_letter_code
_entity_poly.pdbx_strand_id
1 'polypeptide(L)'
;MTSAVAGVLALGTGVLAAGPAQAADSFGCPSGAVCIYRGTNWNEPVPWNQRYTTQGVHKLYNQEGQHIVYNNQTGGWTVKLCRNSNGTDCLPKMRPGDGWPENLSPINSIVIATW
;
A
#
# COMPACT_ATOMS: atom_id res chain seq x y z
N MET A 1 22.31 -42.35 -43.98
CA MET A 1 22.23 -40.88 -43.82
C MET A 1 20.88 -40.52 -44.43
N THR A 2 19.88 -39.97 -43.76
CA THR A 2 19.90 -38.86 -42.79
C THR A 2 18.57 -38.85 -42.03
N SER A 3 18.63 -38.67 -40.71
CA SER A 3 17.50 -38.57 -39.79
C SER A 3 16.76 -37.23 -39.94
N ALA A 4 15.45 -37.19 -39.67
CA ALA A 4 14.76 -35.94 -39.34
C ALA A 4 13.65 -36.20 -38.30
N VAL A 5 13.94 -35.79 -37.06
CA VAL A 5 13.02 -35.78 -35.92
C VAL A 5 12.30 -34.43 -35.94
N ALA A 6 10.98 -34.42 -36.08
CA ALA A 6 10.17 -33.21 -35.97
C ALA A 6 9.71 -33.06 -34.51
N GLY A 7 10.35 -32.15 -33.79
CA GLY A 7 10.06 -31.84 -32.39
C GLY A 7 8.72 -31.13 -32.20
N VAL A 8 7.99 -31.53 -31.17
CA VAL A 8 6.73 -30.91 -30.74
C VAL A 8 7.06 -29.57 -30.08
N LEU A 9 6.61 -28.46 -30.68
CA LEU A 9 6.64 -27.13 -30.05
C LEU A 9 5.54 -27.08 -28.97
N ALA A 10 5.93 -27.24 -27.70
CA ALA A 10 5.08 -26.86 -26.59
C ALA A 10 5.08 -25.33 -26.46
N LEU A 11 3.97 -24.69 -26.87
CA LEU A 11 3.71 -23.28 -26.58
C LEU A 11 3.41 -23.15 -25.08
N GLY A 12 4.47 -22.99 -24.28
CA GLY A 12 4.34 -22.62 -22.88
C GLY A 12 3.72 -21.23 -22.78
N THR A 13 2.42 -21.16 -22.46
CA THR A 13 1.78 -19.93 -22.02
C THR A 13 2.42 -19.54 -20.69
N GLY A 14 3.42 -18.69 -20.75
CA GLY A 14 4.01 -18.05 -19.58
C GLY A 14 2.93 -17.24 -18.88
N VAL A 15 2.40 -17.78 -17.79
CA VAL A 15 1.65 -16.98 -16.82
C VAL A 15 2.68 -16.02 -16.25
N LEU A 16 2.63 -14.75 -16.68
CA LEU A 16 3.27 -13.64 -15.98
C LEU A 16 2.60 -13.56 -14.61
N ALA A 17 3.08 -14.36 -13.67
CA ALA A 17 2.82 -14.13 -12.26
C ALA A 17 3.45 -12.77 -11.95
N ALA A 18 2.63 -11.72 -11.94
CA ALA A 18 2.99 -10.46 -11.32
C ALA A 18 3.24 -10.79 -9.85
N GLY A 19 4.51 -11.08 -9.52
CA GLY A 19 4.96 -11.18 -8.13
C GLY A 19 4.60 -9.89 -7.40
N PRO A 20 4.46 -9.93 -6.06
CA PRO A 20 4.14 -8.73 -5.30
C PRO A 20 5.21 -7.68 -5.63
N ALA A 21 4.79 -6.50 -6.08
CA ALA A 21 5.70 -5.39 -6.32
C ALA A 21 6.56 -5.22 -5.07
N GLN A 22 7.88 -5.40 -5.22
CA GLN A 22 8.82 -5.24 -4.14
C GLN A 22 8.82 -3.75 -3.78
N ALA A 23 8.13 -3.40 -2.70
CA ALA A 23 8.15 -2.04 -2.16
C ALA A 23 9.60 -1.71 -1.78
N ALA A 24 10.29 -0.91 -2.57
CA ALA A 24 11.53 -0.24 -2.15
C ALA A 24 11.17 0.92 -1.22
N ASP A 25 12.12 1.43 -0.43
CA ASP A 25 11.95 2.71 0.26
C ASP A 25 11.51 3.77 -0.76
N SER A 26 10.25 4.20 -0.66
CA SER A 26 9.60 5.04 -1.66
C SER A 26 9.13 6.30 -0.97
N PHE A 27 9.59 7.45 -1.47
CA PHE A 27 9.31 8.77 -0.88
C PHE A 27 9.70 8.85 0.62
N GLY A 28 10.70 8.08 1.05
CA GLY A 28 11.11 7.98 2.46
C GLY A 28 10.19 7.15 3.36
N CYS A 29 9.17 6.48 2.79
CA CYS A 29 8.37 5.49 3.49
C CYS A 29 9.04 4.11 3.41
N PRO A 30 9.35 3.47 4.56
CA PRO A 30 9.98 2.16 4.54
C PRO A 30 9.06 1.09 3.96
N SER A 31 9.67 0.11 3.32
CA SER A 31 8.96 -1.08 2.85
C SER A 31 8.23 -1.77 4.00
N GLY A 32 6.98 -2.16 3.79
CA GLY A 32 6.15 -2.78 4.83
C GLY A 32 5.38 -1.79 5.71
N ALA A 33 5.45 -0.48 5.44
CA ALA A 33 4.75 0.54 6.22
C ALA A 33 3.68 1.29 5.42
N VAL A 34 2.66 1.76 6.12
CA VAL A 34 1.80 2.86 5.68
C VAL A 34 2.37 4.16 6.24
N CYS A 35 2.50 5.17 5.40
CA CYS A 35 3.03 6.47 5.78
C CYS A 35 2.02 7.58 5.52
N ILE A 36 1.92 8.51 6.47
CA ILE A 36 1.09 9.72 6.34
C ILE A 36 2.03 10.92 6.23
N TYR A 37 1.92 11.65 5.13
CA TYR A 37 2.66 12.88 4.83
C TYR A 37 1.73 14.06 5.05
N ARG A 38 2.23 15.13 5.66
CA ARG A 38 1.45 16.37 5.78
C ARG A 38 1.47 17.13 4.45
N GLY A 39 0.35 17.75 4.10
CA GLY A 39 0.19 18.50 2.87
C GLY A 39 -0.08 17.64 1.64
N THR A 40 0.24 18.17 0.47
CA THR A 40 -0.10 17.58 -0.84
C THR A 40 1.13 17.24 -1.67
N ASN A 41 2.31 17.15 -1.05
CA ASN A 41 3.56 16.83 -1.72
C ASN A 41 4.37 15.76 -0.98
N TRP A 42 5.26 15.10 -1.71
CA TRP A 42 6.11 14.01 -1.21
C TRP A 42 7.45 14.50 -0.64
N ASN A 43 7.64 15.83 -0.56
CA ASN A 43 8.92 16.44 -0.24
C ASN A 43 9.12 16.62 1.28
N GLU A 44 8.06 16.46 2.08
CA GLU A 44 8.17 16.49 3.52
C GLU A 44 8.59 15.11 4.07
N PRO A 45 9.62 15.04 4.93
CA PRO A 45 10.03 13.79 5.55
C PRO A 45 8.92 13.28 6.46
N VAL A 46 8.52 12.01 6.29
CA VAL A 46 7.51 11.38 7.16
C VAL A 46 8.07 11.19 8.57
N PRO A 47 7.45 11.80 9.60
CA PRO A 47 7.75 11.53 10.99
C PRO A 47 7.60 10.04 11.33
N TRP A 48 8.46 9.51 12.20
CA TRP A 48 8.42 8.08 12.58
C TRP A 48 7.07 7.67 13.19
N ASN A 49 6.39 8.57 13.90
CA ASN A 49 5.09 8.36 14.53
C ASN A 49 3.91 8.40 13.53
N GLN A 50 4.19 8.68 12.25
CA GLN A 50 3.22 8.62 11.15
C GLN A 50 3.49 7.44 10.21
N ARG A 51 4.26 6.45 10.69
CA ARG A 51 4.56 5.18 10.00
C ARG A 51 3.87 4.04 10.75
N TYR A 52 3.08 3.27 10.05
CA TYR A 52 2.26 2.20 10.62
C TYR A 52 2.58 0.88 9.92
N THR A 53 3.10 -0.09 10.68
CA THR A 53 3.58 -1.37 10.12
C THR A 53 2.77 -2.57 10.61
N THR A 54 2.07 -2.46 11.74
CA THR A 54 1.37 -3.58 12.36
C THR A 54 -0.07 -3.68 11.89
N GLN A 55 -0.60 -4.91 11.86
CA GLN A 55 -1.99 -5.16 11.50
C GLN A 55 -2.92 -4.63 12.59
N GLY A 56 -4.10 -4.14 12.19
CA GLY A 56 -5.16 -3.71 13.10
C GLY A 56 -5.59 -2.26 12.89
N VAL A 57 -6.32 -1.75 13.88
CA VAL A 57 -6.84 -0.37 13.91
C VAL A 57 -5.83 0.55 14.57
N HIS A 58 -5.44 1.60 13.86
CA HIS A 58 -4.54 2.65 14.35
C HIS A 58 -5.31 3.96 14.42
N LYS A 59 -5.46 4.48 15.63
CA LYS A 59 -6.13 5.77 15.83
C LYS A 59 -5.23 6.90 15.38
N LEU A 60 -5.79 7.83 14.62
CA LEU A 60 -5.11 9.05 14.22
C LEU A 60 -5.42 10.14 15.23
N TYR A 61 -4.39 10.89 15.63
CA TYR A 61 -4.53 12.03 16.53
C TYR A 61 -3.92 13.25 15.87
N ASN A 62 -4.62 14.38 15.95
CA ASN A 62 -4.17 15.68 15.46
C ASN A 62 -3.72 15.65 13.97
N GLN A 63 -4.39 14.85 13.15
CA GLN A 63 -4.20 14.81 11.70
C GLN A 63 -5.27 15.69 11.05
N GLU A 64 -4.96 16.96 10.82
CA GLU A 64 -5.93 17.93 10.29
C GLU A 64 -5.53 18.45 8.91
N GLY A 65 -6.51 18.58 8.02
CA GLY A 65 -6.31 19.08 6.67
C GLY A 65 -5.74 18.03 5.71
N GLN A 66 -5.16 18.53 4.62
CA GLN A 66 -4.66 17.71 3.52
C GLN A 66 -3.40 16.94 3.94
N HIS A 67 -3.42 15.65 3.63
CA HIS A 67 -2.29 14.74 3.77
C HIS A 67 -2.21 13.85 2.55
N ILE A 68 -1.05 13.23 2.34
CA ILE A 68 -0.94 12.08 1.46
C ILE A 68 -0.81 10.84 2.33
N VAL A 69 -1.71 9.87 2.14
CA VAL A 69 -1.56 8.54 2.74
C VAL A 69 -1.01 7.59 1.69
N TYR A 70 0.11 6.95 2.00
CA TYR A 70 0.81 6.06 1.11
C TYR A 70 0.95 4.67 1.72
N ASN A 71 0.49 3.66 0.98
CA ASN A 71 0.61 2.27 1.39
C ASN A 71 1.86 1.65 0.74
N ASN A 72 3.00 1.67 1.42
CA ASN A 72 4.22 0.97 0.97
C ASN A 72 4.33 -0.46 1.53
N GLN A 73 3.21 -1.09 1.87
CA GLN A 73 3.22 -2.44 2.44
C GLN A 73 3.47 -3.52 1.38
N THR A 74 3.87 -4.71 1.84
CA THR A 74 4.12 -5.88 0.98
C THR A 74 3.17 -7.03 1.33
N GLY A 75 3.23 -8.15 0.59
CA GLY A 75 2.48 -9.36 0.95
C GLY A 75 0.95 -9.25 0.85
N GLY A 76 0.43 -8.30 0.05
CA GLY A 76 -1.01 -8.11 -0.12
C GLY A 76 -1.70 -7.37 1.03
N TRP A 77 -0.95 -6.61 1.82
CA TRP A 77 -1.54 -5.81 2.89
C TRP A 77 -2.23 -4.56 2.32
N THR A 78 -3.41 -4.28 2.82
CA THR A 78 -4.25 -3.16 2.41
C THR A 78 -4.49 -2.23 3.58
N VAL A 79 -4.73 -0.97 3.28
CA VAL A 79 -5.13 0.02 4.28
C VAL A 79 -6.50 0.60 3.94
N LYS A 80 -7.29 0.90 4.96
CA LYS A 80 -8.54 1.66 4.83
C LYS A 80 -8.49 2.89 5.72
N LEU A 81 -8.98 4.00 5.21
CA LEU A 81 -9.19 5.23 6.00
C LEU A 81 -10.59 5.20 6.58
N CYS A 82 -10.72 5.38 7.89
CA CYS A 82 -11.99 5.22 8.61
C CYS A 82 -12.39 6.51 9.32
N ARG A 83 -13.66 6.88 9.18
CA ARG A 83 -14.19 8.12 9.76
C ARG A 83 -14.37 8.03 11.27
N ASN A 84 -14.43 6.82 11.84
CA ASN A 84 -14.42 6.64 13.28
C ASN A 84 -13.11 6.03 13.78
N SER A 85 -12.96 5.99 15.10
CA SER A 85 -11.74 5.54 15.80
C SER A 85 -11.70 4.04 16.08
N ASN A 86 -12.77 3.31 15.75
CA ASN A 86 -12.89 1.86 15.99
C ASN A 86 -12.58 1.03 14.73
N GLY A 87 -12.15 1.67 13.64
CA GLY A 87 -11.86 0.99 12.38
C GLY A 87 -13.10 0.55 11.61
N THR A 88 -14.23 1.23 11.79
CA THR A 88 -15.46 1.03 11.01
C THR A 88 -15.83 2.30 10.22
N ASP A 89 -16.86 2.25 9.36
CA ASP A 89 -17.19 3.33 8.40
C ASP A 89 -15.97 3.85 7.63
N CYS A 90 -15.44 2.97 6.77
CA CYS A 90 -14.19 3.21 6.07
C CYS A 90 -14.41 3.43 4.57
N LEU A 91 -13.54 4.27 4.01
CA LEU A 91 -13.34 4.43 2.59
C LEU A 91 -12.88 3.09 1.94
N PRO A 92 -12.85 3.01 0.60
CA PRO A 92 -12.36 1.84 -0.12
C PRO A 92 -10.96 1.38 0.32
N LYS A 93 -10.66 0.10 0.08
CA LYS A 93 -9.33 -0.48 0.36
C LYS A 93 -8.29 0.15 -0.58
N MET A 94 -7.23 0.69 -0.01
CA MET A 94 -6.03 1.17 -0.71
C MET A 94 -5.04 0.01 -0.85
N ARG A 95 -4.56 -0.23 -2.07
CA ARG A 95 -3.65 -1.33 -2.39
C ARG A 95 -2.19 -0.96 -2.08
N PRO A 96 -1.30 -1.95 -1.95
CA PRO A 96 0.14 -1.70 -1.98
C PRO A 96 0.54 -0.83 -3.17
N GLY A 97 1.36 0.18 -2.93
CA GLY A 97 1.86 1.14 -3.91
C GLY A 97 0.94 2.34 -4.17
N ASP A 98 -0.28 2.36 -3.64
CA ASP A 98 -1.19 3.49 -3.80
C ASP A 98 -0.84 4.64 -2.85
N GLY A 99 -0.96 5.87 -3.36
CA GLY A 99 -0.87 7.11 -2.59
C GLY A 99 -2.07 8.01 -2.84
N TRP A 100 -2.85 8.31 -1.80
CA TRP A 100 -4.05 9.14 -1.93
C TRP A 100 -3.87 10.49 -1.22
N PRO A 101 -4.07 11.62 -1.94
CA PRO A 101 -4.23 12.92 -1.30
C PRO A 101 -5.63 13.00 -0.69
N GLU A 102 -5.70 13.06 0.64
CA GLU A 102 -6.96 13.03 1.38
C GLU A 102 -6.99 14.10 2.47
N ASN A 103 -8.19 14.62 2.74
CA ASN A 103 -8.41 15.40 3.94
C ASN A 103 -8.54 14.44 5.13
N LEU A 104 -7.61 14.51 6.08
CA LEU A 104 -7.64 13.65 7.27
C LEU A 104 -8.43 14.23 8.45
N SER A 105 -8.89 15.49 8.37
CA SER A 105 -9.78 16.06 9.40
C SER A 105 -11.00 15.18 9.75
N PRO A 106 -11.70 14.54 8.80
CA PRO A 106 -12.79 13.62 9.12
C PRO A 106 -12.35 12.17 9.42
N ILE A 107 -11.06 11.86 9.31
CA ILE A 107 -10.52 10.50 9.46
C ILE A 107 -9.96 10.33 10.86
N ASN A 108 -10.48 9.35 11.59
CA ASN A 108 -10.12 9.11 12.99
C ASN A 108 -9.27 7.84 13.19
N SER A 109 -9.23 6.95 12.19
CA SER A 109 -8.33 5.80 12.22
C SER A 109 -7.96 5.30 10.83
N ILE A 110 -6.87 4.53 10.76
CA ILE A 110 -6.57 3.65 9.63
C ILE A 110 -6.66 2.20 10.07
N VAL A 111 -7.07 1.33 9.15
CA VAL A 111 -7.12 -0.11 9.37
C VAL A 111 -6.18 -0.79 8.40
N ILE A 112 -5.20 -1.50 8.94
CA ILE A 112 -4.24 -2.30 8.20
C ILE A 112 -4.66 -3.76 8.29
N ALA A 113 -4.88 -4.40 7.14
CA ALA A 113 -5.29 -5.79 7.08
C ALA A 113 -4.82 -6.46 5.77
N THR A 114 -4.63 -7.77 5.81
CA THR A 114 -4.50 -8.58 4.59
C THR A 114 -5.85 -8.68 3.86
N TRP A 115 -5.79 -9.05 2.58
CA TRP A 115 -6.98 -9.19 1.72
C TRP A 115 -8.15 -9.94 2.33
#